data_AF-A0A6P1BR00-F1
#
_entry.id   AF-A0A6P1BR00-F1
#
_cell.length_a   1.000
_cell.length_b   1.000
_cell.length_c   1.000
_cell.angle_alpha   90.00
_cell.angle_beta   90.00
_cell.angle_gamma   90.00
#
_symmetry.space_group_name_H-M   'P 1'
#
loop_
_entity.id
_entity.type
_entity.pdbx_description
1 polymer ?
#
loop_
_entity_poly.entity_id
_entity_poly.type
_entity_poly.pdbx_seq_one_letter_code
_entity_poly.pdbx_strand_id
1 'polypeptide(L)' 'LTSIPGAIVGGLIVGAGEKLAEVYLGPSIGGGIEYWFAYVLALAVLLLRPQGLFGERIIERI' A
#
# COMPACT_ATOMS: atom_id res chain seq x y z
N LEU A 1 3.98 18.02 10.22
CA LEU A 1 3.68 18.03 8.77
C LEU A 1 4.48 16.93 8.08
N THR A 2 4.47 15.75 8.69
CA THR A 2 5.38 14.70 8.30
C THR A 2 4.81 13.98 7.09
N SER A 3 5.53 14.16 5.99
CA SER A 3 5.46 13.42 4.73
C SER A 3 4.14 13.45 3.96
N ILE A 4 3.48 14.61 3.84
CA ILE A 4 2.36 14.83 2.88
C ILE A 4 2.72 14.35 1.45
N PRO A 5 3.90 14.69 0.88
CA PRO A 5 4.27 14.22 -0.46
C PRO A 5 4.39 12.70 -0.54
N GLY A 6 4.84 12.09 0.56
CA GLY A 6 5.00 10.67 0.68
C GLY A 6 3.69 9.91 0.62
N ALA A 7 2.71 10.35 1.40
CA ALA A 7 1.36 9.77 1.40
C ALA A 7 0.72 9.85 0.01
N ILE A 8 0.94 10.95 -0.72
CA ILE A 8 0.45 11.12 -2.10
C ILE A 8 1.09 10.08 -3.04
N VAL A 9 2.42 9.93 -3.01
CA VAL A 9 3.12 8.95 -3.86
C VAL A 9 2.71 7.51 -3.51
N GLY A 10 2.59 7.21 -2.22
CA GLY A 10 2.14 5.89 -1.75
C GLY A 10 0.71 5.58 -2.23
N GLY A 11 -0.21 6.53 -2.10
CA GLY A 11 -1.59 6.38 -2.58
C GLY A 11 -1.68 6.19 -4.10
N LEU A 12 -0.87 6.91 -4.88
CA LEU A 12 -0.83 6.76 -6.34
C LEU A 12 -0.31 5.38 -6.77
N ILE A 13 0.72 4.85 -6.11
CA ILE A 13 1.27 3.52 -6.40
C ILE A 13 0.23 2.44 -6.07
N VAL A 14 -0.44 2.54 -4.91
CA VAL A 14 -1.46 1.59 -4.47
C VAL A 14 -2.64 1.59 -5.44
N GLY A 15 -3.19 2.77 -5.76
CA GLY A 15 -4.34 2.88 -6.65
C GLY A 15 -4.05 2.42 -8.09
N ALA A 16 -2.86 2.72 -8.61
CA ALA A 16 -2.43 2.20 -9.91
C ALA A 16 -2.25 0.68 -9.88
N GLY A 17 -1.65 0.13 -8.82
CA GLY A 17 -1.48 -1.31 -8.63
C GLY A 17 -2.80 -2.05 -8.54
N GLU A 18 -3.79 -1.47 -7.86
CA GLU A 18 -5.13 -2.05 -7.69
C GLU A 18 -5.85 -2.19 -9.04
N LYS A 19 -5.87 -1.13 -9.84
CA LYS A 19 -6.49 -1.17 -11.18
C LYS A 19 -5.74 -2.07 -12.16
N LEU A 20 -4.40 -2.15 -12.06
CA LEU A 20 -3.63 -3.10 -12.86
C LEU A 20 -3.90 -4.55 -12.43
N ALA A 21 -4.01 -4.82 -11.14
CA ALA A 21 -4.33 -6.14 -10.63
C ALA A 21 -5.75 -6.57 -11.01
N GLU A 22 -6.73 -5.67 -10.93
CA GLU A 22 -8.09 -5.89 -11.42
C GLU A 22 -8.08 -6.33 -12.89
N VAL A 23 -7.40 -5.58 -13.76
CA VAL A 23 -7.44 -5.82 -15.21
C VAL A 23 -6.69 -7.11 -15.59
N TYR A 24 -5.53 -7.36 -15.00
CA TYR A 24 -4.68 -8.50 -15.39
C TYR A 24 -4.98 -9.78 -14.61
N LEU A 25 -5.20 -9.66 -13.30
CA LEU A 25 -5.46 -10.82 -12.43
C LEU A 25 -6.95 -11.03 -12.18
N GLY A 26 -7.78 -9.99 -12.18
CA GLY A 26 -9.21 -10.10 -11.91
C GLY A 26 -9.91 -11.21 -12.71
N PRO A 27 -9.75 -11.31 -14.04
CA PRO A 27 -10.36 -12.38 -14.83
C PRO A 27 -9.86 -13.79 -14.46
N SER A 28 -8.64 -13.91 -13.94
CA SER A 28 -8.01 -15.19 -13.59
C SER A 28 -8.42 -15.72 -12.20
N ILE A 29 -8.79 -14.82 -11.27
CA ILE A 29 -9.14 -15.18 -9.88
C ILE A 29 -10.65 -15.09 -9.59
N GLY A 30 -11.47 -14.81 -10.60
CA GLY A 30 -12.93 -14.71 -10.46
C GLY A 30 -13.45 -13.32 -10.08
N GLY A 31 -12.63 -12.28 -10.21
CA GLY A 31 -12.97 -10.89 -9.92
C GLY A 31 -12.88 -10.51 -8.43
N GLY A 32 -13.15 -9.24 -8.15
CA GLY A 32 -13.21 -8.73 -6.76
C GLY A 32 -11.86 -8.45 -6.10
N ILE A 33 -10.78 -8.35 -6.89
CA ILE A 33 -9.44 -7.97 -6.42
C ILE A 33 -9.45 -6.57 -5.81
N GLU A 34 -10.19 -5.63 -6.39
CA GLU A 34 -10.33 -4.25 -5.89
C GLU A 34 -10.74 -4.16 -4.41
N TYR A 35 -11.50 -5.12 -3.88
CA TYR A 35 -12.01 -5.02 -2.51
C TYR A 35 -10.99 -5.32 -1.41
N TRP A 36 -9.96 -6.11 -1.70
CA TRP A 36 -9.01 -6.59 -0.68
C TRP A 36 -7.54 -6.41 -1.06
N PHE A 37 -7.24 -6.06 -2.32
CA PHE A 37 -5.88 -5.89 -2.81
C PHE A 37 -5.13 -4.78 -2.08
N ALA A 38 -5.74 -3.61 -1.87
CA ALA A 38 -5.12 -2.53 -1.10
C ALA A 38 -4.73 -2.97 0.32
N TYR A 39 -5.54 -3.82 0.95
CA TYR A 39 -5.28 -4.35 2.29
C TYR A 39 -4.09 -5.32 2.29
N VAL A 40 -4.04 -6.23 1.31
CA VAL A 40 -2.92 -7.16 1.14
C VAL A 40 -1.63 -6.42 0.78
N LEU A 41 -1.71 -5.40 -0.07
CA LEU A 41 -0.56 -4.58 -0.44
C LEU A 41 -0.05 -3.75 0.74
N ALA A 42 -0.96 -3.19 1.55
CA ALA A 42 -0.60 -2.52 2.80
C ALA A 42 0.08 -3.50 3.78
N LEU A 43 -0.46 -4.71 3.96
CA LEU A 43 0.17 -5.75 4.78
C LEU A 43 1.55 -6.15 4.26
N ALA A 44 1.71 -6.34 2.95
CA ALA A 44 2.99 -6.65 2.34
C ALA A 44 4.01 -5.53 2.56
N VAL A 45 3.58 -4.27 2.43
CA VAL A 45 4.41 -3.10 2.75
C VAL A 45 4.80 -3.08 4.22
N LEU A 46 3.88 -3.36 5.14
CA LEU A 46 4.17 -3.42 6.57
C LEU A 46 5.12 -4.57 6.92
N LEU A 47 5.00 -5.72 6.25
CA LEU A 47 5.92 -6.85 6.42
C LEU A 47 7.34 -6.50 5.94
N LEU A 48 7.46 -5.84 4.79
CA LEU A 48 8.75 -5.43 4.22
C LEU A 48 9.33 -4.18 4.92
N ARG A 49 8.48 -3.32 5.45
CA ARG A 49 8.82 -2.10 6.18
C ARG A 49 7.86 -1.92 7.37
N PRO A 50 8.18 -2.48 8.54
CA PRO A 50 7.32 -2.46 9.74
C PRO A 50 7.07 -1.06 10.31
N GLN A 51 7.81 -0.05 9.83
CA GLN A 51 7.61 1.34 10.19
C GLN A 51 6.58 2.05 9.28
N GLY A 52 5.99 1.34 8.32
CA GLY A 52 5.13 1.90 7.28
C GLY A 52 5.93 2.56 6.13
N LEU A 53 5.23 3.01 5.09
CA LEU A 53 5.81 3.69 3.92
C LEU A 53 6.61 4.95 4.30
N PHE A 54 6.28 5.57 5.42
CA PHE A 54 6.95 6.77 5.97
C PHE A 54 7.28 6.58 7.43
N GLY A 55 8.08 5.55 7.72
CA GLY A 55 8.65 5.29 9.04
C GLY A 55 9.26 6.52 9.68
N GLU A 56 8.46 7.21 10.46
CA GLU A 56 8.99 7.98 11.56
C GLU A 56 9.52 6.94 12.55
N ARG A 57 10.85 6.98 12.77
CA ARG A 57 11.40 6.34 13.94
C ARG A 57 10.59 6.89 15.12
N ILE A 58 9.93 6.01 15.87
CA ILE A 58 9.48 6.36 17.21
C ILE A 58 10.79 6.61 17.96
N ILE A 59 11.21 7.88 18.01
CA ILE A 59 12.38 8.28 18.79
C ILE A 59 11.91 8.12 20.23
N GLU A 60 12.24 6.97 20.83
CA GLU A 60 12.23 6.83 22.28
C GLU A 60 13.20 7.88 22.80
N ARG A 61 12.65 8.99 23.30
CA ARG A 61 13.42 10.01 23.96
C ARG A 61 13.61 9.56 25.40
N ILE A 62 14.77 8.97 25.70
CA ILE A 62 15.29 8.92 27.07
C ILE A 62 15.75 10.30 27.53
#